data_AF-A0A0S7WGP1-F1
#
_entry.id   AF-A0A0S7WGP1-F1
#
_cell.length_a   1.000
_cell.length_b   1.000
_cell.length_c   1.000
_cell.angle_alpha   90.00
_cell.angle_beta   90.00
_cell.angle_gamma   90.00
#
_symmetry.space_group_name_H-M   'P 1'
#
loop_
_entity.id
_entity.type
_entity.pdbx_description
1 polymer ?
#
loop_
_entity_poly.entity_id
_entity_poly.type
_entity_poly.pdbx_seq_one_letter_code
_entity_poly.pdbx_strand_id
1 'polypeptide(L)' 'MRIDVDLREIVSGRTAEDLPLQDGDVLVIPSLKEKVYVTGGVNNPGAFNYQSTFTVTDYIGLAGGPSSRANLKKIEVV' A
#
# COMPACT_ATOMS: atom_id res chain seq x y z
N MET A 1 -8.63 25.76 2.31
CA MET A 1 -8.19 25.43 0.94
C MET A 1 -7.27 24.23 1.05
N ARG A 2 -7.38 23.21 0.18
CA ARG A 2 -6.44 22.08 0.17
C ARG A 2 -5.42 22.32 -0.94
N ILE A 3 -4.14 22.20 -0.61
CA ILE A 3 -3.03 22.24 -1.56
C ILE A 3 -2.33 20.89 -1.44
N ASP A 4 -2.23 20.16 -2.54
CA ASP A 4 -1.46 18.91 -2.59
C ASP A 4 -0.02 19.25 -2.98
N VAL A 5 0.94 18.72 -2.23
CA VAL A 5 2.38 18.99 -2.38
C VAL A 5 3.18 17.69 -2.33
N ASP A 6 4.30 17.60 -3.05
CA ASP A 6 5.24 16.49 -2.90
C ASP A 6 6.25 16.80 -1.79
N LEU A 7 6.00 16.23 -0.60
CA LEU A 7 6.88 16.40 0.55
C LEU A 7 8.31 15.90 0.31
N ARG A 8 8.52 14.93 -0.60
CA ARG A 8 9.88 14.44 -0.89
C ARG A 8 10.72 15.52 -1.56
N GLU A 9 10.12 16.27 -2.47
CA GLU A 9 10.82 17.30 -3.22
C GLU A 9 11.18 18.50 -2.34
N ILE A 10 10.25 18.93 -1.49
CA ILE A 10 10.46 19.99 -0.50
C ILE A 10 11.60 19.60 0.47
N VAL A 11 11.55 18.38 1.03
CA VAL A 11 12.58 17.89 1.96
C VAL A 11 13.95 17.70 1.27
N SER A 12 13.97 17.41 -0.03
CA SER A 12 15.22 17.28 -0.80
C SER A 12 15.93 18.63 -1.09
N GLY A 13 15.30 19.75 -0.76
CA GLY A 13 15.85 21.10 -0.95
C GLY A 13 15.49 21.75 -2.29
N ARG A 14 14.51 21.20 -3.04
CA ARG A 14 13.97 21.86 -4.23
C ARG A 14 12.93 22.90 -3.80
N THR A 15 13.38 24.14 -3.72
CA THR A 15 12.62 25.30 -3.22
C THR A 15 11.48 25.77 -4.11
N ALA A 16 11.37 25.27 -5.35
CA ALA A 16 10.29 25.63 -6.26
C ALA A 16 8.90 25.19 -5.77
N GLU A 17 8.85 24.20 -4.87
CA GLU A 17 7.61 23.67 -4.28
C GLU A 17 7.46 24.04 -2.79
N ASP A 18 8.39 24.82 -2.23
CA ASP A 18 8.35 25.19 -0.81
C ASP A 18 7.29 26.27 -0.58
N LEU A 19 6.25 25.90 0.19
CA LEU A 19 5.11 26.75 0.48
C LEU A 19 5.18 27.19 1.95
N PRO A 20 5.30 28.50 2.22
CA PRO A 20 5.32 28.99 3.58
C PRO A 20 3.97 28.76 4.26
N LEU A 21 3.99 28.07 5.40
CA LEU A 21 2.82 27.87 6.24
C LEU A 21 2.47 29.15 7.00
N GLN A 22 1.17 29.41 7.15
CA GLN A 22 0.63 30.54 7.89
C GLN A 22 -0.09 30.07 9.17
N ASP A 23 -0.37 31.01 10.06
CA ASP A 23 -1.13 30.72 11.27
C ASP A 23 -2.52 30.16 10.91
N GLY A 24 -2.89 29.05 11.55
CA GLY A 24 -4.13 28.32 11.27
C GLY A 24 -4.04 27.27 10.15
N ASP A 25 -2.91 27.14 9.45
CA ASP A 25 -2.72 26.05 8.47
C ASP A 25 -2.55 24.69 9.15
N VAL A 26 -3.00 23.62 8.46
CA VAL A 26 -2.88 22.24 8.91
C VAL A 26 -2.18 21.40 7.85
N LEU A 27 -1.01 20.87 8.20
CA LEU A 27 -0.30 19.90 7.38
C LEU A 27 -0.79 18.48 7.69
N VAL A 28 -1.29 17.78 6.66
CA VAL A 28 -1.75 16.39 6.77
C VAL A 28 -0.82 15.49 5.96
N ILE A 29 -0.14 14.58 6.65
CA ILE A 29 0.70 13.54 6.02
C ILE A 29 -0.06 12.20 6.11
N PRO A 30 -0.72 11.76 5.04
CA PRO A 30 -1.46 10.51 5.08
C PRO A 30 -0.49 9.33 5.12
N SER A 31 -0.72 8.39 6.04
CA SER A 31 -0.08 7.08 5.97
C SER A 31 -0.71 6.30 4.81
N LEU A 32 0.05 6.04 3.75
CA LEU A 32 -0.36 5.08 2.73
C LEU A 32 -0.31 3.68 3.37
N LYS A 33 -1.48 3.17 3.77
CA LYS A 33 -1.61 1.75 4.12
C LYS A 33 -1.71 0.98 2.83
N GLU A 34 -0.55 0.68 2.24
CA GLU A 34 -0.46 -0.20 1.09
C GLU A 34 -1.09 -1.56 1.46
N LYS A 35 -1.90 -2.10 0.55
CA LYS A 35 -2.63 -3.35 0.75
C LYS A 35 -2.40 -4.28 -0.42
N VAL A 36 -2.30 -5.56 -0.12
CA VAL A 36 -2.31 -6.65 -1.08
C VAL A 36 -3.66 -7.35 -1.00
N TYR A 37 -4.33 -7.50 -2.13
CA TYR A 37 -5.60 -8.21 -2.23
C TYR A 37 -5.34 -9.64 -2.70
N VAL A 38 -5.64 -10.62 -1.85
CA VAL A 38 -5.57 -12.03 -2.20
C VAL A 38 -6.98 -12.51 -2.49
N THR A 39 -7.21 -12.98 -3.71
CA THR A 39 -8.53 -13.40 -4.20
C THR A 39 -8.46 -14.78 -4.87
N GLY A 40 -9.63 -15.38 -5.14
CA GLY A 40 -9.71 -16.67 -5.82
C GLY A 40 -9.56 -17.87 -4.89
N GLY A 41 -8.72 -18.83 -5.28
CA GLY A 41 -8.64 -20.18 -4.69
C GLY A 41 -7.90 -20.27 -3.35
N VAL A 42 -8.12 -19.36 -2.40
CA VAL A 42 -7.56 -19.40 -1.05
C VAL A 42 -8.65 -19.59 -0.01
N ASN A 43 -8.29 -20.03 1.20
CA ASN A 43 -9.28 -20.30 2.26
C ASN A 43 -9.92 -19.03 2.82
N ASN A 44 -9.14 -17.96 2.96
CA ASN A 44 -9.57 -16.67 3.52
C ASN A 44 -9.20 -15.52 2.55
N PRO A 45 -9.94 -15.31 1.46
CA PRO A 45 -9.73 -14.17 0.56
C PRO A 45 -9.91 -12.84 1.29
N GLY A 46 -9.13 -11.82 0.92
CA GLY A 46 -9.25 -10.51 1.54
C GLY A 46 -8.10 -9.56 1.28
N ALA A 47 -8.14 -8.43 1.99
CA ALA A 47 -7.10 -7.42 1.95
C ALA A 47 -6.15 -7.59 3.13
N PHE A 48 -4.85 -7.63 2.83
CA PHE A 48 -3.78 -7.77 3.80
C PHE A 48 -2.87 -6.55 3.74
N ASN A 49 -2.31 -6.14 4.88
CA ASN A 49 -1.37 -5.03 4.90
C ASN A 49 -0.10 -5.43 4.13
N TYR A 50 0.35 -4.54 3.26
CA TYR A 50 1.61 -4.73 2.56
C TYR A 50 2.78 -4.68 3.54
N GLN A 51 3.70 -5.61 3.38
CA GLN A 51 5.00 -5.66 4.04
C GLN A 51 6.05 -5.91 2.96
N SER A 52 7.07 -5.06 2.92
CA SER A 52 8.14 -5.10 1.91
C SER A 52 8.98 -6.37 1.97
N THR A 53 8.97 -7.07 3.11
CA THR A 53 9.67 -8.34 3.33
C THR A 53 8.85 -9.56 2.91
N PHE A 54 7.55 -9.40 2.62
CA PHE A 54 6.67 -10.52 2.31
C PHE A 54 6.70 -10.86 0.82
N THR A 55 6.80 -12.17 0.56
CA THR A 55 6.67 -12.77 -0.75
C THR A 55 5.21 -13.09 -1.07
N VAL A 56 4.92 -13.43 -2.33
CA VAL A 56 3.59 -13.92 -2.74
C VAL A 56 3.14 -15.12 -1.89
N THR A 57 4.05 -16.02 -1.55
CA THR A 57 3.77 -17.20 -0.73
C THR A 57 3.34 -16.81 0.68
N ASP A 58 3.94 -15.77 1.27
CA ASP A 58 3.58 -15.27 2.59
C ASP A 58 2.13 -14.75 2.60
N TYR A 59 1.72 -14.02 1.56
CA TYR A 59 0.33 -13.56 1.44
C TYR A 59 -0.66 -14.70 1.19
N ILE A 60 -0.27 -15.73 0.42
CA ILE A 60 -1.09 -16.95 0.29
C ILE A 60 -1.23 -17.64 1.66
N GLY A 61 -0.16 -17.68 2.46
CA GLY A 61 -0.17 -18.20 3.82
C GLY A 61 -1.10 -17.40 4.75
N LEU A 62 -1.02 -16.07 4.73
CA LEU A 62 -1.92 -15.17 5.46
C LEU A 62 -3.39 -15.39 5.08
N ALA A 63 -3.66 -15.68 3.82
CA ALA A 63 -4.98 -16.05 3.32
C ALA A 63 -5.41 -17.49 3.70
N GLY A 64 -4.72 -18.14 4.64
CA GLY A 64 -5.02 -19.48 5.10
C GLY A 64 -4.58 -20.59 4.15
N GLY A 65 -3.72 -20.28 3.18
CA GLY A 65 -3.25 -21.21 2.15
C GLY A 65 -4.28 -21.48 1.04
N PRO A 66 -3.89 -22.29 0.05
CA PRO A 66 -4.77 -22.67 -1.04
C PRO A 66 -5.97 -23.51 -0.56
N SER A 67 -7.13 -23.26 -1.15
CA SER A 67 -8.33 -24.09 -0.96
C SER A 67 -8.20 -25.44 -1.71
N SER A 68 -9.06 -26.41 -1.37
CA SER A 68 -9.05 -27.74 -2.03
C SER A 68 -9.33 -27.71 -3.54
N ARG A 69 -9.92 -26.61 -4.05
CA ARG A 69 -10.23 -26.40 -5.47
C ARG A 69 -9.22 -25.48 -6.17
N ALA A 70 -8.15 -25.07 -5.48
CA ALA A 70 -7.16 -24.15 -6.02
C ALA A 70 -6.34 -24.81 -7.14
N ASN A 71 -6.14 -24.10 -8.26
CA ASN A 71 -5.19 -24.53 -9.28
C ASN A 71 -3.81 -23.93 -8.98
N LEU A 72 -2.95 -24.68 -8.29
CA LEU A 72 -1.60 -24.22 -7.93
C LEU A 72 -0.67 -23.99 -9.12
N LYS A 73 -1.03 -24.45 -10.31
CA LYS A 73 -0.26 -24.19 -11.55
C LYS A 73 -0.59 -22.81 -12.15
N LYS A 74 -1.61 -22.12 -11.63
CA LYS A 74 -2.05 -20.82 -12.14
C LYS A 74 -2.19 -19.82 -10.99
N ILE A 75 -1.16 -19.00 -10.83
CA ILE A 75 -1.11 -17.88 -9.87
C ILE A 75 -0.74 -16.63 -10.68
N GLU A 76 -1.52 -15.57 -10.53
CA GLU A 76 -1.34 -14.30 -11.24
C GLU A 76 -1.15 -13.16 -10.23
N VAL A 77 -0.20 -12.27 -10.50
CA VAL A 77 0.04 -11.03 -9.76
C VAL A 77 -0.26 -9.89 -10.73
N VAL A 78 -1.14 -8.96 -10.32
CA VAL A 78 -1.62 -7.83 -11.12
C VAL A 78 -1.23 -6.53 -10.44
#